data_AF-A0AAD2GYP6-F1
#
_entry.id   AF-A0AAD2GYP6-F1
#
_cell.length_a   1.000
_cell.length_b   1.000
_cell.length_c   1.000
_cell.angle_alpha   90.00
_cell.angle_beta   90.00
_cell.angle_gamma   90.00
#
_symmetry.space_group_name_H-M   'P 1'
#
loop_
_entity.id
_entity.type
_entity.pdbx_description
1 polymer ?
#
loop_
_entity_poly.entity_id
_entity_poly.type
_entity_poly.pdbx_seq_one_letter_code
_entity_poly.pdbx_strand_id
1 'polypeptide(L)'
;MGASPEQTQGPRRAMGGEIPRSGSITSGCCHQICHEIVLCTTAMLSGVWALVERPRLAGSVRRLHSSRVAQLATPAPASPSKPKWTPNSVRTGVIARKRGMTSLWTDQGARIPVTVLQLEQCQVTANIKTMRRDHTEYHAVQVAATDRPAKTLSKSMIGHFRKAQVPPKRIVREFPVSPDAHIPVGKLRCAVGILRTLNNRFKALSSLPFILCRASLWTWWPRGGIGKGFAGGMKRWNFGGLAASHGVSVSHRSSGSTGQHQDPGRVFPGKKMPGRLGGKRITTQNLAVVRIDTSLDLVFVRGAVPGADDAYVLMSDAKKKMLAPAAHNQAKGLFEKVLPTGVDDLPFPAGTAKLAKTLPTIVESPAYRRSPFIPQE
;
A
#
# COMPACT_ATOMS: atom_id res chain seq x y z
N MET A 1 -24.25 -94.66 -1.78
CA MET A 1 -23.95 -93.54 -0.86
C MET A 1 -23.61 -92.33 -1.70
N GLY A 2 -24.38 -91.26 -1.59
CA GLY A 2 -24.12 -90.00 -2.26
C GLY A 2 -24.70 -88.88 -1.40
N ALA A 3 -23.92 -87.82 -1.21
CA ALA A 3 -24.33 -86.65 -0.43
C ALA A 3 -23.76 -85.39 -1.09
N SER A 4 -24.68 -84.52 -1.50
CA SER A 4 -24.43 -83.14 -1.89
C SER A 4 -24.61 -82.25 -0.63
N PRO A 5 -24.91 -80.93 -0.74
CA PRO A 5 -23.96 -79.85 -0.99
C PRO A 5 -24.07 -78.72 0.06
N GLU A 6 -23.23 -77.67 -0.02
CA GLU A 6 -23.66 -76.35 0.49
C GLU A 6 -23.04 -75.15 -0.25
N GLN A 7 -23.87 -74.49 -1.06
CA GLN A 7 -23.90 -73.02 -1.18
C GLN A 7 -24.95 -72.54 -0.14
N THR A 8 -25.15 -71.27 0.25
CA THR A 8 -25.66 -70.19 -0.62
C THR A 8 -25.84 -68.86 0.17
N GLN A 9 -26.05 -67.80 -0.60
CA GLN A 9 -26.45 -66.40 -0.31
C GLN A 9 -27.50 -66.12 0.80
N GLY A 10 -27.48 -64.86 1.29
CA GLY A 10 -28.67 -64.13 1.78
C GLY A 10 -28.62 -63.72 3.26
N PRO A 11 -29.46 -62.76 3.74
CA PRO A 11 -30.69 -62.27 3.10
C PRO A 11 -30.85 -60.73 3.00
N ARG A 12 -31.85 -60.29 2.22
CA ARG A 12 -32.50 -58.97 2.37
C ARG A 12 -33.50 -59.02 3.53
N ARG A 13 -33.69 -57.92 4.26
CA ARG A 13 -34.99 -57.58 4.89
C ARG A 13 -35.23 -56.06 4.88
N ALA A 14 -36.47 -55.68 4.59
CA ALA A 14 -37.00 -54.32 4.71
C ALA A 14 -37.86 -54.21 5.98
N MET A 15 -38.81 -53.27 5.99
CA MET A 15 -39.62 -52.76 7.14
C MET A 15 -38.82 -51.77 8.01
N GLY A 16 -39.32 -50.59 8.37
CA GLY A 16 -40.61 -49.94 8.06
C GLY A 16 -40.98 -48.97 9.19
N GLY A 17 -41.31 -47.71 8.88
CA GLY A 17 -41.67 -46.69 9.88
C GLY A 17 -42.29 -45.47 9.23
N GLU A 18 -43.47 -45.06 9.71
CA GLU A 18 -44.36 -44.06 9.10
C GLU A 18 -44.11 -42.62 9.59
N ILE A 19 -44.85 -41.64 9.02
CA ILE A 19 -45.37 -40.35 9.57
C ILE A 19 -45.44 -39.26 8.46
N PRO A 20 -46.54 -38.49 8.29
CA PRO A 20 -47.95 -38.90 8.15
C PRO A 20 -48.54 -38.38 6.80
N ARG A 21 -49.84 -38.56 6.57
CA ARG A 21 -50.55 -38.04 5.37
C ARG A 21 -51.06 -36.61 5.58
N SER A 22 -51.06 -35.79 4.52
CA SER A 22 -51.85 -34.55 4.46
C SER A 22 -52.45 -34.28 3.07
N GLY A 23 -53.78 -34.27 3.01
CA GLY A 23 -54.62 -33.41 2.14
C GLY A 23 -54.37 -33.37 0.63
N SER A 24 -55.23 -34.06 -0.13
CA SER A 24 -55.49 -33.73 -1.53
C SER A 24 -56.39 -32.49 -1.63
N ILE A 25 -55.87 -31.35 -2.14
CA ILE A 25 -56.69 -30.20 -2.56
C ILE A 25 -56.24 -29.71 -3.95
N THR A 26 -57.14 -29.93 -4.90
CA THR A 26 -57.36 -29.27 -6.21
C THR A 26 -56.24 -28.46 -6.88
N SER A 27 -55.97 -28.86 -8.12
CA SER A 27 -55.63 -28.04 -9.30
C SER A 27 -55.77 -26.51 -9.20
N GLY A 28 -54.71 -25.79 -9.61
CA GLY A 28 -54.85 -24.46 -10.22
C GLY A 28 -54.04 -23.31 -9.61
N CYS A 29 -52.70 -23.32 -9.74
CA CYS A 29 -51.83 -22.12 -9.83
C CYS A 29 -50.33 -22.52 -9.93
N CYS A 30 -49.87 -22.95 -11.11
CA CYS A 30 -48.47 -23.42 -11.29
C CYS A 30 -47.73 -22.71 -12.44
N HIS A 31 -47.99 -21.43 -12.68
CA HIS A 31 -47.26 -20.64 -13.70
C HIS A 31 -46.78 -19.25 -13.27
N GLN A 32 -47.30 -18.65 -12.19
CA GLN A 32 -46.93 -17.28 -11.81
C GLN A 32 -45.81 -17.17 -10.77
N ILE A 33 -45.60 -18.17 -9.91
CA ILE A 33 -44.67 -18.09 -8.76
C ILE A 33 -43.24 -18.54 -9.13
N CYS A 34 -43.08 -19.35 -10.17
CA CYS A 34 -41.75 -19.87 -10.58
C CYS A 34 -40.82 -18.81 -11.18
N HIS A 35 -41.32 -17.62 -11.53
CA HIS A 35 -40.53 -16.59 -12.22
C HIS A 35 -39.77 -15.62 -11.28
N GLU A 36 -40.21 -15.44 -10.02
CA GLU A 36 -39.56 -14.51 -9.08
C GLU A 36 -38.39 -15.15 -8.30
N ILE A 37 -38.45 -16.45 -8.00
CA ILE A 37 -37.40 -17.14 -7.23
C ILE A 37 -36.09 -17.31 -8.04
N VAL A 38 -36.20 -17.42 -9.37
CA VAL A 38 -35.04 -17.52 -10.30
C VAL A 38 -34.30 -16.17 -10.43
N LEU A 39 -35.00 -15.05 -10.29
CA LEU A 39 -34.41 -13.70 -10.35
C LEU A 39 -33.72 -13.30 -9.03
N CYS A 40 -34.17 -13.82 -7.89
CA CYS A 40 -33.60 -13.46 -6.58
C CYS A 40 -32.26 -14.18 -6.28
N THR A 41 -32.08 -15.40 -6.78
CA THR A 41 -30.88 -16.23 -6.49
C THR A 41 -29.69 -15.96 -7.43
N THR A 42 -29.93 -15.49 -8.65
CA THR A 42 -28.87 -15.14 -9.61
C THR A 42 -28.11 -13.85 -9.26
N ALA A 43 -28.68 -13.01 -8.39
CA ALA A 43 -28.12 -11.70 -8.07
C ALA A 43 -27.03 -11.71 -6.95
N MET A 44 -26.88 -12.77 -6.15
CA MET A 44 -25.96 -12.78 -4.99
C MET A 44 -24.52 -13.25 -5.28
N LEU A 45 -24.21 -13.74 -6.49
CA LEU A 45 -22.93 -14.40 -6.78
C LEU A 45 -22.03 -13.72 -7.82
N SER A 46 -22.31 -12.46 -8.17
CA SER A 46 -21.35 -11.63 -8.90
C SER A 46 -21.07 -10.33 -8.15
N GLY A 47 -19.78 -10.01 -7.97
CA GLY A 47 -19.30 -8.72 -7.45
C GLY A 47 -19.46 -7.58 -8.45
N VAL A 48 -20.65 -7.49 -9.06
CA VAL A 48 -21.02 -6.57 -10.16
C VAL A 48 -22.33 -5.84 -9.81
N TRP A 49 -22.61 -5.65 -8.52
CA TRP A 49 -23.61 -4.68 -8.04
C TRP A 49 -23.12 -3.23 -8.15
N ALA A 50 -22.78 -2.87 -9.39
CA ALA A 50 -22.54 -1.50 -9.83
C ALA A 50 -22.79 -1.34 -11.34
N LEU A 51 -23.80 -2.04 -11.87
CA LEU A 51 -24.47 -1.60 -13.11
C LEU A 51 -25.42 -0.43 -12.83
N VAL A 52 -24.99 0.50 -11.96
CA VAL A 52 -25.50 1.87 -12.00
C VAL A 52 -25.04 2.39 -13.35
N GLU A 53 -26.00 2.63 -14.24
CA GLU A 53 -25.76 3.28 -15.53
C GLU A 53 -24.80 4.44 -15.32
N ARG A 54 -23.78 4.57 -16.18
CA ARG A 54 -23.01 5.82 -16.18
C ARG A 54 -24.03 6.92 -16.46
N PRO A 55 -24.30 7.86 -15.53
CA PRO A 55 -25.26 8.89 -15.82
C PRO A 55 -24.73 9.63 -17.04
N ARG A 56 -25.47 9.53 -18.15
CA ARG A 56 -25.31 10.48 -19.26
C ARG A 56 -25.45 11.84 -18.58
N LEU A 57 -24.49 12.73 -18.79
CA LEU A 57 -24.54 14.08 -18.24
C LEU A 57 -25.71 14.81 -18.89
N ALA A 58 -26.92 14.59 -18.38
CA ALA A 58 -28.07 15.43 -18.66
C ALA A 58 -27.66 16.84 -18.26
N GLY A 59 -27.64 17.74 -19.25
CA GLY A 59 -27.19 19.11 -19.05
C GLY A 59 -27.94 19.71 -17.87
N SER A 60 -27.20 20.23 -16.88
CA SER A 60 -27.81 20.88 -15.73
C SER A 60 -28.51 22.15 -16.21
N VAL A 61 -29.82 22.04 -16.44
CA VAL A 61 -30.69 23.20 -16.66
C VAL A 61 -30.55 24.09 -15.45
N ARG A 62 -30.19 25.36 -15.69
CA ARG A 62 -29.90 26.34 -14.64
C ARG A 62 -31.15 26.57 -13.80
N ARG A 63 -31.26 25.91 -12.65
CA ARG A 63 -32.23 26.31 -11.62
C ARG A 63 -31.76 27.65 -11.03
N LEU A 64 -32.49 28.70 -11.38
CA LEU A 64 -32.42 29.99 -10.68
C LEU A 64 -32.76 29.74 -9.21
N HIS A 65 -31.79 29.95 -8.33
CA HIS A 65 -32.01 29.86 -6.89
C HIS A 65 -32.58 31.20 -6.41
N SER A 66 -33.74 31.18 -5.76
CA SER A 66 -34.22 32.36 -5.04
C SER A 66 -33.34 32.60 -3.81
N SER A 67 -32.90 33.83 -3.64
CA SER A 67 -32.02 34.22 -2.54
C SER A 67 -32.81 34.40 -1.25
N ARG A 68 -32.86 33.36 -0.41
CA ARG A 68 -33.09 33.52 1.04
C ARG A 68 -31.75 33.38 1.77
N VAL A 69 -31.19 34.53 2.14
CA VAL A 69 -29.97 34.59 2.96
C VAL A 69 -30.36 34.34 4.41
N ALA A 70 -30.25 33.09 4.87
CA ALA A 70 -30.30 32.77 6.28
C ALA A 70 -28.91 33.01 6.89
N GLN A 71 -28.72 34.15 7.56
CA GLN A 71 -27.51 34.43 8.33
C GLN A 71 -27.47 33.58 9.60
N LEU A 72 -26.97 32.35 9.49
CA LEU A 72 -26.49 31.62 10.66
C LEU A 72 -25.19 32.27 11.15
N ALA A 73 -25.18 32.69 12.41
CA ALA A 73 -24.04 33.34 13.03
C ALA A 73 -22.79 32.44 12.91
N THR A 74 -21.77 32.94 12.23
CA THR A 74 -20.51 32.20 12.06
C THR A 74 -19.69 32.36 13.35
N PRO A 75 -19.36 31.27 14.09
CA PRO A 75 -18.47 31.38 15.23
C PRO A 75 -17.11 31.91 14.76
N ALA A 76 -16.54 32.83 15.53
CA ALA A 76 -15.31 33.53 15.16
C ALA A 76 -14.18 32.54 14.83
N PRO A 77 -13.33 32.81 13.81
CA PRO A 77 -12.26 31.90 13.42
C PRO A 77 -11.21 31.86 14.53
N ALA A 78 -11.28 30.80 15.35
CA ALA A 78 -10.23 30.48 16.31
C ALA A 78 -8.87 30.48 15.58
N SER A 79 -7.90 31.17 16.16
CA SER A 79 -6.54 31.25 15.61
C SER A 79 -6.04 29.83 15.29
N PRO A 80 -5.53 29.56 14.06
CA PRO A 80 -5.22 28.20 13.65
C PRO A 80 -4.08 27.64 14.51
N SER A 81 -4.46 26.81 15.48
CA SER A 81 -3.51 26.05 16.28
C SER A 81 -2.69 25.15 15.36
N LYS A 82 -1.40 24.96 15.68
CA LYS A 82 -0.53 24.10 14.87
C LYS A 82 -1.13 22.69 14.88
N PRO A 83 -1.37 22.06 13.71
CA PRO A 83 -2.01 20.76 13.66
C PRO A 83 -1.11 19.74 14.36
N LYS A 84 -1.67 19.04 15.34
CA LYS A 84 -1.01 17.98 16.12
C LYS A 84 -1.41 16.61 15.56
N TRP A 85 -0.56 15.61 15.74
CA TRP A 85 -0.88 14.22 15.38
C TRP A 85 -2.16 13.75 16.08
N THR A 86 -3.07 13.18 15.28
CA THR A 86 -4.25 12.43 15.75
C THR A 86 -4.09 10.94 15.38
N PRO A 87 -4.79 9.99 16.03
CA PRO A 87 -4.63 8.56 15.75
C PRO A 87 -4.86 8.14 14.29
N ASN A 88 -5.72 8.88 13.58
CA ASN A 88 -6.07 8.65 12.18
C ASN A 88 -5.26 9.52 11.20
N SER A 89 -4.36 10.39 11.69
CA SER A 89 -3.60 11.30 10.84
C SER A 89 -2.53 10.58 10.00
N VAL A 90 -2.41 10.98 8.74
CA VAL A 90 -1.50 10.41 7.74
C VAL A 90 -0.82 11.58 7.03
N ARG A 91 0.43 11.87 7.38
CA ARG A 91 1.23 12.90 6.69
C ARG A 91 1.65 12.48 5.28
N THR A 92 2.11 13.48 4.52
CA THR A 92 2.64 13.29 3.17
C THR A 92 3.93 12.45 3.13
N GLY A 93 4.17 11.80 2.00
CA GLY A 93 5.48 11.23 1.68
C GLY A 93 6.29 12.14 0.74
N VAL A 94 7.49 11.67 0.39
CA VAL A 94 8.44 12.35 -0.51
C VAL A 94 8.87 11.42 -1.65
N ILE A 95 9.47 11.99 -2.70
CA ILE A 95 9.98 11.24 -3.85
C ILE A 95 11.52 11.28 -3.80
N ALA A 96 12.14 10.12 -3.64
CA ALA A 96 13.59 9.97 -3.68
C ALA A 96 14.07 9.32 -4.98
N ARG A 97 15.36 9.50 -5.27
CA ARG A 97 16.11 8.79 -6.30
C ARG A 97 17.09 7.86 -5.61
N LYS A 98 17.03 6.56 -5.91
CA LYS A 98 17.99 5.58 -5.38
C LYS A 98 19.38 5.89 -5.97
N ARG A 99 20.39 6.12 -5.15
CA ARG A 99 21.77 6.39 -5.62
C ARG A 99 22.66 5.15 -5.63
N GLY A 100 22.43 4.22 -4.70
CA GLY A 100 23.22 3.00 -4.59
C GLY A 100 22.98 2.31 -3.26
N MET A 101 23.81 1.31 -2.96
CA MET A 101 23.83 0.62 -1.67
C MET A 101 25.25 0.67 -1.10
N THR A 102 25.36 0.86 0.20
CA THR A 102 26.62 0.84 0.97
C THR A 102 26.41 0.07 2.27
N SER A 103 27.43 -0.05 3.10
CA SER A 103 27.26 -0.49 4.49
C SER A 103 27.85 0.53 5.44
N LEU A 104 27.05 0.96 6.42
CA LEU A 104 27.53 1.76 7.54
C LEU A 104 28.00 0.82 8.66
N TRP A 105 29.03 1.23 9.38
CA TRP A 105 29.44 0.60 10.62
C TRP A 105 28.97 1.49 11.77
N THR A 106 28.34 0.88 12.76
CA THR A 106 27.99 1.55 14.02
C THR A 106 29.16 1.46 14.99
N ASP A 107 29.28 2.41 15.91
CA ASP A 107 30.31 2.47 16.99
C ASP A 107 30.47 1.13 17.74
N GLN A 108 29.39 0.36 17.83
CA GLN A 108 29.32 -0.98 18.42
C GLN A 108 29.92 -2.11 17.54
N GLY A 109 30.67 -1.78 16.47
CA GLY A 109 31.23 -2.74 15.51
C GLY A 109 30.21 -3.42 14.58
N ALA A 110 28.94 -3.02 14.61
CA ALA A 110 27.88 -3.66 13.84
C ALA A 110 27.82 -3.13 12.39
N ARG A 111 27.94 -4.03 11.40
CA ARG A 111 27.76 -3.69 9.97
C ARG A 111 26.28 -3.66 9.58
N ILE A 112 25.78 -2.51 9.15
CA ILE A 112 24.40 -2.32 8.69
C ILE A 112 24.39 -2.08 7.17
N PRO A 113 23.80 -2.98 6.35
CA PRO A 113 23.60 -2.71 4.93
C PRO A 113 22.51 -1.65 4.75
N VAL A 114 22.79 -0.62 3.95
CA VAL A 114 21.90 0.53 3.70
C VAL A 114 21.78 0.83 2.21
N THR A 115 20.59 1.26 1.79
CA THR A 115 20.37 1.91 0.49
C THR A 115 20.39 3.43 0.68
N VAL A 116 21.11 4.13 -0.18
CA VAL A 116 21.17 5.60 -0.21
C VAL A 116 20.06 6.15 -1.12
N LEU A 117 19.20 6.99 -0.57
CA LEU A 117 18.09 7.64 -1.28
C LEU A 117 18.28 9.17 -1.25
N GLN A 118 18.43 9.82 -2.41
CA GLN A 118 18.55 11.28 -2.50
C GLN A 118 17.21 11.95 -2.81
N LEU A 119 16.93 13.10 -2.18
CA LEU A 119 15.72 13.88 -2.37
C LEU A 119 15.98 15.07 -3.31
N GLU A 120 15.81 14.86 -4.62
CA GLU A 120 16.03 15.90 -5.63
C GLU A 120 14.86 16.92 -5.66
N GLN A 121 14.95 17.96 -4.83
CA GLN A 121 14.03 19.12 -4.79
C GLN A 121 12.53 18.76 -4.83
N CYS A 122 12.07 17.91 -3.91
CA CYS A 122 10.64 17.64 -3.73
C CYS A 122 9.88 18.93 -3.39
N GLN A 123 8.81 19.25 -4.13
CA GLN A 123 7.91 20.40 -3.91
C GLN A 123 6.44 19.97 -4.06
N VAL A 124 5.52 20.62 -3.33
CA VAL A 124 4.07 20.37 -3.46
C VAL A 124 3.51 21.18 -4.63
N THR A 125 2.81 20.51 -5.55
CA THR A 125 2.18 21.12 -6.72
C THR A 125 0.70 21.41 -6.50
N ALA A 126 -0.02 20.53 -5.81
CA ALA A 126 -1.45 20.69 -5.57
C ALA A 126 -1.92 19.91 -4.34
N ASN A 127 -2.98 20.43 -3.70
CA ASN A 127 -3.79 19.68 -2.75
C ASN A 127 -5.06 19.21 -3.47
N ILE A 128 -5.23 17.90 -3.54
CA ILE A 128 -6.36 17.26 -4.21
C ILE A 128 -7.41 16.93 -3.15
N LYS A 129 -8.62 17.44 -3.36
CA LYS A 129 -9.83 17.04 -2.64
C LYS A 129 -10.84 16.56 -3.68
N THR A 130 -11.29 15.32 -3.57
CA THR A 130 -12.34 14.79 -4.45
C THR A 130 -13.37 14.04 -3.61
N MET A 131 -14.65 14.43 -3.75
CA MET A 131 -15.76 13.67 -3.20
C MET A 131 -16.07 12.48 -4.13
N ARG A 132 -16.22 11.29 -3.56
CA ARG A 132 -16.68 10.10 -4.29
C ARG A 132 -18.20 10.06 -4.36
N ARG A 133 -18.74 9.14 -5.17
CA ARG A 133 -20.19 8.88 -5.25
C ARG A 133 -20.76 8.48 -3.88
N ASP A 134 -19.98 7.72 -3.12
CA ASP A 134 -20.30 7.23 -1.78
C ASP A 134 -20.19 8.33 -0.70
N HIS A 135 -20.18 9.60 -1.09
CA HIS A 135 -19.93 10.80 -0.26
C HIS A 135 -18.62 10.81 0.55
N THR A 136 -17.75 9.81 0.38
CA THR A 136 -16.44 9.76 1.03
C THR A 136 -15.46 10.76 0.42
N GLU A 137 -14.85 11.59 1.25
CA GLU A 137 -13.81 12.53 0.83
C GLU A 137 -12.46 11.83 0.65
N TYR A 138 -11.83 12.03 -0.50
CA TYR A 138 -10.45 11.62 -0.75
C TYR A 138 -9.55 12.86 -0.76
N HIS A 139 -8.59 12.87 0.16
CA HIS A 139 -7.55 13.89 0.25
C HIS A 139 -6.20 13.31 -0.17
N ALA A 140 -5.49 14.05 -1.01
CA ALA A 140 -4.11 13.72 -1.36
C ALA A 140 -3.28 14.98 -1.58
N VAL A 141 -2.01 14.93 -1.20
CA VAL A 141 -1.04 15.96 -1.58
C VAL A 141 -0.25 15.46 -2.78
N GLN A 142 -0.22 16.28 -3.83
CA GLN A 142 0.53 16.02 -5.04
C GLN A 142 1.93 16.62 -4.91
N VAL A 143 2.94 15.77 -4.87
CA VAL A 143 4.36 16.12 -4.74
C VAL A 143 5.07 15.87 -6.07
N ALA A 144 5.96 16.78 -6.45
CA ALA A 144 6.78 16.70 -7.66
C ALA A 144 8.27 16.80 -7.32
N ALA A 145 9.12 16.11 -8.09
CA ALA A 145 10.56 16.02 -7.83
C ALA A 145 11.41 15.93 -9.11
N THR A 146 12.70 16.23 -8.96
CA THR A 146 13.72 16.45 -10.00
C THR A 146 13.35 17.56 -10.97
N ASP A 147 14.20 18.57 -11.14
CA ASP A 147 13.97 19.60 -12.16
C ASP A 147 14.08 19.03 -13.58
N ARG A 148 13.27 19.57 -14.49
CA ARG A 148 13.35 19.25 -15.92
C ARG A 148 13.15 20.53 -16.74
N PRO A 149 13.99 20.82 -17.75
CA PRO A 149 13.83 22.02 -18.55
C PRO A 149 12.49 22.00 -19.31
N ALA A 150 11.82 23.15 -19.36
CA ALA A 150 10.47 23.27 -19.93
C ALA A 150 10.35 22.72 -21.36
N LYS A 151 11.42 22.86 -22.18
CA LYS A 151 11.48 22.35 -23.57
C LYS A 151 11.23 20.84 -23.71
N THR A 152 11.38 20.05 -22.65
CA THR A 152 11.19 18.59 -22.67
C THR A 152 9.88 18.13 -22.00
N LEU A 153 9.00 19.06 -21.64
CA LEU A 153 7.70 18.79 -21.01
C LEU A 153 6.56 19.12 -21.96
N SER A 154 5.42 18.43 -21.79
CA SER A 154 4.21 18.73 -22.55
C SER A 154 3.60 20.06 -22.10
N LYS A 155 2.97 20.78 -23.04
CA LYS A 155 2.32 22.08 -22.77
C LYS A 155 1.34 22.03 -21.58
N SER A 156 0.60 20.93 -21.45
CA SER A 156 -0.31 20.67 -20.31
C SER A 156 0.43 20.62 -18.96
N MET A 157 1.54 19.88 -18.86
CA MET A 157 2.35 19.83 -17.64
C MET A 157 2.97 21.20 -17.30
N ILE A 158 3.39 21.97 -18.31
CA ILE A 158 3.91 23.34 -18.11
C ILE A 158 2.81 24.24 -17.53
N GLY A 159 1.58 24.18 -18.06
CA GLY A 159 0.44 24.91 -17.52
C GLY A 159 0.09 24.52 -16.08
N HIS A 160 0.15 23.22 -15.78
CA HIS A 160 -0.05 22.68 -14.43
C HIS A 160 0.99 23.21 -13.42
N PHE A 161 2.28 23.17 -13.77
CA PHE A 161 3.35 23.72 -12.93
C PHE A 161 3.26 25.25 -12.79
N ARG A 162 2.88 25.97 -13.87
CA ARG A 162 2.65 27.42 -13.84
C ARG A 162 1.51 27.80 -12.89
N LYS A 163 0.40 27.07 -12.89
CA LYS A 163 -0.71 27.27 -11.94
C LYS A 163 -0.27 27.09 -10.48
N ALA A 164 0.66 26.16 -10.25
CA ALA A 164 1.25 25.90 -8.93
C ALA A 164 2.41 26.85 -8.55
N GLN A 165 2.85 27.74 -9.45
CA GLN A 165 4.05 28.58 -9.27
C GLN A 165 5.33 27.77 -8.94
N VAL A 166 5.40 26.52 -9.41
CA VAL A 166 6.50 25.57 -9.14
C VAL A 166 7.37 25.42 -10.39
N PRO A 167 8.72 25.36 -10.28
CA PRO A 167 9.58 25.12 -11.43
C PRO A 167 9.29 23.73 -12.05
N PRO A 168 9.42 23.56 -13.38
CA PRO A 168 8.94 22.35 -14.03
C PRO A 168 9.71 21.10 -13.59
N LYS A 169 8.99 20.04 -13.19
CA LYS A 169 9.56 18.81 -12.62
C LYS A 169 9.45 17.60 -13.55
N ARG A 170 10.28 16.58 -13.31
CA ARG A 170 10.32 15.34 -14.09
C ARG A 170 9.23 14.35 -13.70
N ILE A 171 8.95 14.21 -12.40
CA ILE A 171 7.98 13.25 -11.86
C ILE A 171 7.02 13.96 -10.90
N VAL A 172 5.75 13.56 -10.95
CA VAL A 172 4.67 14.05 -10.10
C VAL A 172 3.88 12.86 -9.57
N ARG A 173 3.61 12.79 -8.26
CA ARG A 173 2.92 11.69 -7.58
C ARG A 173 2.05 12.19 -6.43
N GLU A 174 0.97 11.45 -6.19
CA GLU A 174 0.04 11.73 -5.11
C GLU A 174 0.35 10.87 -3.88
N PHE A 175 0.27 11.49 -2.71
CA PHE A 175 0.28 10.81 -1.42
C PHE A 175 -1.09 11.00 -0.78
N PRO A 176 -1.88 9.92 -0.55
CA PRO A 176 -3.15 10.01 0.15
C PRO A 176 -2.88 10.38 1.61
N VAL A 177 -3.57 11.41 2.09
CA VAL A 177 -3.38 12.01 3.42
C VAL A 177 -4.71 12.17 4.15
N SER A 178 -4.64 12.54 5.43
CA SER A 178 -5.79 12.99 6.22
C SER A 178 -6.08 14.50 6.01
N PRO A 179 -7.27 15.01 6.39
CA PRO A 179 -7.68 16.40 6.12
C PRO A 179 -6.81 17.46 6.82
N ASP A 180 -6.22 17.12 7.96
CA ASP A 180 -5.29 17.92 8.78
C ASP A 180 -3.87 17.99 8.17
N ALA A 181 -3.52 17.06 7.28
CA ALA A 181 -2.17 16.89 6.73
C ALA A 181 -1.91 17.64 5.40
N HIS A 182 -2.78 18.58 5.02
CA HIS A 182 -2.60 19.39 3.80
C HIS A 182 -1.42 20.36 3.93
N ILE A 183 -0.64 20.50 2.85
CA ILE A 183 0.55 21.37 2.80
C ILE A 183 0.32 22.49 1.77
N PRO A 184 0.69 23.76 2.04
CA PRO A 184 0.56 24.82 1.05
C PRO A 184 1.40 24.55 -0.20
N VAL A 185 0.86 24.88 -1.38
CA VAL A 185 1.55 24.73 -2.67
C VAL A 185 2.89 25.49 -2.67
N GLY A 186 3.89 24.94 -3.36
CA GLY A 186 5.26 25.44 -3.37
C GLY A 186 6.10 25.09 -2.13
N LYS A 187 5.48 24.68 -1.01
CA LYS A 187 6.21 24.33 0.23
C LYS A 187 6.61 22.85 0.28
N LEU A 188 7.88 22.59 0.02
CA LEU A 188 8.72 21.49 0.55
C LEU A 188 10.12 21.69 -0.08
N ARG A 189 11.21 21.50 0.68
CA ARG A 189 12.62 21.42 0.21
C ARG A 189 13.53 21.11 1.42
N CYS A 190 13.60 19.85 1.83
CA CYS A 190 14.69 19.24 2.62
C CYS A 190 14.35 17.80 3.07
N ALA A 191 15.36 16.96 3.28
CA ALA A 191 15.24 15.62 3.87
C ALA A 191 14.62 15.60 5.28
N VAL A 192 14.67 16.73 5.98
CA VAL A 192 14.13 16.93 7.34
C VAL A 192 12.60 16.89 7.39
N GLY A 193 11.90 16.89 6.24
CA GLY A 193 10.47 16.55 6.20
C GLY A 193 10.13 15.22 6.91
N ILE A 194 11.12 14.32 7.00
CA ILE A 194 11.00 13.02 7.68
C ILE A 194 11.44 13.07 9.15
N LEU A 195 12.22 14.06 9.64
CA LEU A 195 12.83 14.04 10.98
C LEU A 195 12.47 15.22 11.92
N ARG A 196 11.94 14.84 13.08
CA ARG A 196 12.36 15.17 14.47
C ARG A 196 11.54 14.18 15.36
N THR A 197 11.77 13.91 16.64
CA THR A 197 12.77 14.36 17.63
C THR A 197 13.10 13.15 18.52
N LEU A 198 14.33 13.06 19.03
CA LEU A 198 14.63 12.35 20.27
C LEU A 198 15.59 13.22 21.08
N ASN A 199 15.07 13.73 22.21
CA ASN A 199 15.88 14.41 23.21
C ASN A 199 16.71 13.37 24.00
N ASN A 200 17.71 13.83 24.76
CA ASN A 200 18.61 13.03 25.60
C ASN A 200 17.92 12.29 26.77
N ARG A 201 16.99 11.38 26.49
CA ARG A 201 16.33 10.51 27.48
C ARG A 201 16.22 9.05 27.02
N PHE A 202 17.30 8.50 26.48
CA PHE A 202 17.45 7.05 26.33
C PHE A 202 17.67 6.36 27.69
N LYS A 203 16.64 6.33 28.54
CA LYS A 203 16.51 5.24 29.52
C LYS A 203 16.01 3.99 28.78
N ALA A 204 16.61 2.85 29.09
CA ALA A 204 16.40 1.60 28.38
C ALA A 204 14.93 1.14 28.42
N LEU A 205 14.41 0.64 27.28
CA LEU A 205 13.39 -0.44 27.17
C LEU A 205 13.01 -0.74 25.70
N SER A 206 13.87 -1.48 25.02
CA SER A 206 13.52 -2.70 24.25
C SER A 206 12.27 -2.79 23.34
N SER A 207 11.72 -1.71 22.73
CA SER A 207 10.75 -1.87 21.61
C SER A 207 10.71 -0.72 20.58
N LEU A 208 11.18 -1.07 19.37
CA LEU A 208 11.25 -0.28 18.12
C LEU A 208 10.00 0.57 17.76
N PRO A 209 10.11 1.71 17.02
CA PRO A 209 11.26 2.08 16.15
C PRO A 209 11.64 3.58 15.98
N PHE A 210 12.88 3.84 15.54
CA PHE A 210 13.17 5.02 14.70
C PHE A 210 12.42 4.91 13.37
N ILE A 211 11.90 6.06 12.92
CA ILE A 211 10.96 6.25 11.80
C ILE A 211 11.06 5.17 10.72
N LEU A 212 10.05 4.30 10.71
CA LEU A 212 9.95 3.27 9.71
C LEU A 212 9.36 3.85 8.43
N CYS A 213 10.12 3.79 7.35
CA CYS A 213 9.67 4.15 6.03
C CYS A 213 9.07 2.94 5.29
N ARG A 214 8.01 3.22 4.53
CA ARG A 214 7.55 2.41 3.42
C ARG A 214 8.20 2.95 2.14
N ALA A 215 9.15 2.19 1.61
CA ALA A 215 9.70 2.45 0.28
C ALA A 215 8.84 1.73 -0.77
N SER A 216 8.17 2.50 -1.63
CA SER A 216 7.41 1.96 -2.77
C SER A 216 7.95 2.49 -4.09
N LEU A 217 8.54 1.59 -4.89
CA LEU A 217 8.98 1.92 -6.24
C LEU A 217 7.76 1.99 -7.17
N TRP A 218 7.55 3.11 -7.85
CA TRP A 218 6.40 3.28 -8.74
C TRP A 218 6.71 2.86 -10.19
N THR A 219 5.71 2.33 -10.88
CA THR A 219 5.83 1.87 -12.27
C THR A 219 4.94 2.63 -13.22
N TRP A 220 5.48 3.71 -13.77
CA TRP A 220 5.19 4.17 -15.12
C TRP A 220 6.34 5.11 -15.54
N TRP A 221 6.81 4.97 -16.78
CA TRP A 221 8.23 5.16 -17.18
C TRP A 221 9.17 4.04 -16.67
N PRO A 222 10.13 3.54 -17.48
CA PRO A 222 10.35 2.08 -17.61
C PRO A 222 11.34 1.46 -16.60
N ARG A 223 11.37 1.93 -15.35
CA ARG A 223 12.25 1.38 -14.29
C ARG A 223 11.49 0.98 -13.02
N GLY A 224 10.55 0.06 -13.19
CA GLY A 224 10.02 -0.75 -12.09
C GLY A 224 11.05 -1.70 -11.50
N GLY A 225 10.61 -2.61 -10.61
CA GLY A 225 11.50 -3.63 -10.04
C GLY A 225 12.19 -4.37 -11.17
N ILE A 226 13.53 -4.55 -11.07
CA ILE A 226 14.43 -4.86 -12.20
C ILE A 226 13.78 -5.85 -13.18
N GLY A 227 13.60 -5.41 -14.43
CA GLY A 227 12.97 -6.20 -15.47
C GLY A 227 13.83 -7.42 -15.82
N LYS A 228 13.22 -8.61 -15.85
CA LYS A 228 13.91 -9.89 -16.12
C LYS A 228 13.43 -10.56 -17.42
N GLY A 229 12.82 -9.80 -18.32
CA GLY A 229 12.26 -10.29 -19.59
C GLY A 229 11.11 -11.27 -19.39
N PHE A 230 10.92 -12.18 -20.36
CA PHE A 230 10.11 -13.38 -20.20
C PHE A 230 10.87 -14.38 -19.32
N ALA A 231 10.22 -14.95 -18.31
CA ALA A 231 10.83 -15.89 -17.38
C ALA A 231 10.06 -17.22 -17.34
N GLY A 232 10.80 -18.32 -17.44
CA GLY A 232 10.28 -19.68 -17.26
C GLY A 232 9.74 -19.94 -15.84
N GLY A 233 8.99 -21.03 -15.67
CA GLY A 233 8.33 -21.39 -14.40
C GLY A 233 9.30 -21.41 -13.20
N MET A 234 10.48 -21.99 -13.37
CA MET A 234 11.53 -22.05 -12.33
C MET A 234 11.96 -20.64 -11.86
N LYS A 235 12.29 -19.72 -12.79
CA LYS A 235 12.77 -18.36 -12.44
C LYS A 235 11.66 -17.41 -11.97
N ARG A 236 10.40 -17.68 -12.34
CA ARG A 236 9.24 -16.84 -12.03
C ARG A 236 8.53 -17.24 -10.74
N TRP A 237 8.51 -18.54 -10.43
CA TRP A 237 7.70 -19.13 -9.36
C TRP A 237 8.46 -20.12 -8.46
N ASN A 238 9.77 -20.28 -8.64
CA ASN A 238 10.64 -21.22 -7.93
C ASN A 238 10.17 -22.69 -8.06
N PHE A 239 9.73 -23.09 -9.26
CA PHE A 239 9.46 -24.50 -9.57
C PHE A 239 10.76 -25.33 -9.54
N GLY A 240 10.67 -26.57 -9.05
CA GLY A 240 11.83 -27.48 -8.91
C GLY A 240 12.41 -28.02 -10.21
N GLY A 241 11.60 -28.16 -11.27
CA GLY A 241 12.00 -28.83 -12.51
C GLY A 241 11.75 -30.35 -12.47
N LEU A 242 12.32 -31.07 -13.43
CA LEU A 242 12.33 -32.54 -13.50
C LEU A 242 13.78 -33.06 -13.37
N ALA A 243 13.95 -34.38 -13.26
CA ALA A 243 15.27 -35.00 -13.19
C ALA A 243 16.13 -34.72 -14.45
N ALA A 244 17.46 -34.79 -14.29
CA ALA A 244 18.41 -34.48 -15.35
C ALA A 244 18.87 -35.71 -16.15
N SER A 245 19.22 -36.80 -15.47
CA SER A 245 19.90 -37.98 -16.05
C SER A 245 19.01 -39.22 -16.18
N HIS A 246 18.10 -39.46 -15.25
CA HIS A 246 17.35 -40.72 -15.15
C HIS A 246 16.09 -40.69 -16.05
N GLY A 247 16.27 -40.95 -17.34
CA GLY A 247 15.18 -41.23 -18.30
C GLY A 247 14.30 -40.05 -18.71
N VAL A 248 14.56 -38.83 -18.22
CA VAL A 248 13.80 -37.63 -18.61
C VAL A 248 14.26 -37.15 -19.98
N SER A 249 13.37 -37.17 -20.97
CA SER A 249 13.62 -36.64 -22.32
C SER A 249 13.13 -35.19 -22.45
N VAL A 250 14.02 -34.27 -22.86
CA VAL A 250 13.78 -32.86 -23.28
C VAL A 250 13.17 -31.92 -22.22
N SER A 251 12.53 -32.46 -21.18
CA SER A 251 11.57 -31.76 -20.32
C SER A 251 12.13 -31.31 -18.96
N HIS A 252 13.45 -31.39 -18.75
CA HIS A 252 14.15 -31.10 -17.49
C HIS A 252 13.76 -29.78 -16.80
N ARG A 253 13.43 -28.74 -17.59
CA ARG A 253 13.04 -27.40 -17.11
C ARG A 253 11.58 -27.04 -17.38
N SER A 254 10.77 -28.02 -17.76
CA SER A 254 9.33 -27.87 -17.98
C SER A 254 8.58 -27.56 -16.68
N SER A 255 7.33 -27.14 -16.78
CA SER A 255 6.46 -26.85 -15.62
C SER A 255 5.67 -28.06 -15.10
N GLY A 256 5.80 -29.23 -15.71
CA GLY A 256 4.89 -30.36 -15.48
C GLY A 256 3.44 -30.04 -15.88
N SER A 257 2.49 -30.79 -15.33
CA SER A 257 1.06 -30.70 -15.69
C SER A 257 0.40 -29.34 -15.36
N THR A 258 -0.41 -28.86 -16.30
CA THR A 258 -1.18 -27.62 -16.18
C THR A 258 -2.55 -27.82 -15.50
N GLY A 259 -3.13 -29.02 -15.50
CA GLY A 259 -4.48 -29.30 -14.99
C GLY A 259 -4.81 -30.79 -14.85
N GLN A 260 -6.06 -31.08 -14.51
CA GLN A 260 -6.64 -32.43 -14.54
C GLN A 260 -7.31 -32.70 -15.91
N HIS A 261 -7.73 -33.94 -16.15
CA HIS A 261 -8.36 -34.37 -17.40
C HIS A 261 -9.82 -33.86 -17.54
N GLN A 262 -10.81 -34.66 -17.11
CA GLN A 262 -12.22 -34.43 -17.44
C GLN A 262 -12.82 -33.27 -16.64
N ASP A 263 -12.75 -33.37 -15.31
CA ASP A 263 -13.22 -32.32 -14.41
C ASP A 263 -12.00 -31.60 -13.80
N PRO A 264 -11.82 -30.29 -14.01
CA PRO A 264 -12.80 -29.28 -14.45
C PRO A 264 -12.76 -28.94 -15.96
N GLY A 265 -12.10 -29.74 -16.80
CA GLY A 265 -12.03 -29.55 -18.27
C GLY A 265 -11.29 -28.29 -18.74
N ARG A 266 -10.63 -27.55 -17.83
CA ARG A 266 -9.93 -26.29 -18.13
C ARG A 266 -8.82 -25.98 -17.11
N VAL A 267 -7.90 -25.11 -17.49
CA VAL A 267 -6.91 -24.55 -16.56
C VAL A 267 -7.53 -23.42 -15.75
N PHE A 268 -7.43 -23.46 -14.42
CA PHE A 268 -7.95 -22.41 -13.55
C PHE A 268 -7.26 -21.04 -13.75
N PRO A 269 -8.00 -19.92 -13.72
CA PRO A 269 -7.41 -18.58 -13.68
C PRO A 269 -6.41 -18.43 -12.53
N GLY A 270 -5.31 -17.70 -12.77
CA GLY A 270 -4.25 -17.53 -11.79
C GLY A 270 -3.26 -18.70 -11.67
N LYS A 271 -3.40 -19.77 -12.46
CA LYS A 271 -2.38 -20.85 -12.56
C LYS A 271 -0.99 -20.26 -12.81
N LYS A 272 -0.01 -20.71 -12.02
CA LYS A 272 1.39 -20.29 -12.11
C LYS A 272 2.01 -20.79 -13.42
N MET A 273 2.16 -19.89 -14.39
CA MET A 273 2.74 -20.16 -15.72
C MET A 273 3.98 -19.28 -15.99
N PRO A 274 4.84 -19.63 -16.97
CA PRO A 274 5.90 -18.74 -17.44
C PRO A 274 5.34 -17.39 -17.95
N GLY A 275 6.19 -16.38 -18.10
CA GLY A 275 5.78 -15.06 -18.57
C GLY A 275 6.65 -13.92 -18.06
N ARG A 276 6.27 -12.67 -18.40
CA ARG A 276 7.04 -11.47 -18.04
C ARG A 276 7.23 -11.36 -16.51
N LEU A 277 8.47 -11.11 -16.11
CA LEU A 277 8.93 -10.97 -14.71
C LEU A 277 9.63 -9.62 -14.51
N GLY A 278 9.41 -9.01 -13.34
CA GLY A 278 9.83 -7.64 -13.05
C GLY A 278 8.93 -6.60 -13.74
N GLY A 279 9.35 -5.34 -13.75
CA GLY A 279 8.59 -4.22 -14.31
C GLY A 279 7.29 -3.86 -13.57
N LYS A 280 7.07 -4.40 -12.36
CA LYS A 280 5.90 -4.14 -11.52
C LYS A 280 6.27 -3.26 -10.31
N ARG A 281 5.29 -2.51 -9.79
CA ARG A 281 5.38 -1.77 -8.51
C ARG A 281 5.49 -2.76 -7.36
N ILE A 282 6.50 -2.56 -6.51
CA ILE A 282 6.76 -3.35 -5.30
C ILE A 282 6.88 -2.36 -4.14
N THR A 283 6.38 -2.73 -2.96
CA THR A 283 6.50 -1.89 -1.75
C THR A 283 7.15 -2.68 -0.63
N THR A 284 8.37 -2.30 -0.24
CA THR A 284 9.01 -2.80 0.97
C THR A 284 8.50 -1.99 2.16
N GLN A 285 8.04 -2.68 3.20
CA GLN A 285 7.45 -2.07 4.39
C GLN A 285 8.42 -2.18 5.57
N ASN A 286 8.28 -1.27 6.55
CA ASN A 286 9.00 -1.31 7.81
C ASN A 286 10.54 -1.27 7.66
N LEU A 287 11.05 -0.44 6.75
CA LEU A 287 12.49 -0.18 6.66
C LEU A 287 12.87 0.95 7.60
N ALA A 288 13.88 0.75 8.46
CA ALA A 288 14.37 1.78 9.36
C ALA A 288 15.27 2.78 8.63
N VAL A 289 15.14 4.06 8.96
CA VAL A 289 16.12 5.09 8.60
C VAL A 289 17.28 5.02 9.59
N VAL A 290 18.52 4.93 9.08
CA VAL A 290 19.75 4.78 9.87
C VAL A 290 20.50 6.11 10.01
N ARG A 291 20.54 6.89 8.93
CA ARG A 291 21.20 8.20 8.86
C ARG A 291 20.41 9.10 7.93
N ILE A 292 20.37 10.40 8.23
CA ILE A 292 19.97 11.44 7.30
C ILE A 292 21.09 12.48 7.22
N ASP A 293 21.46 12.85 6.00
CA ASP A 293 22.36 13.95 5.71
C ASP A 293 21.56 15.08 5.07
N THR A 294 21.48 16.19 5.78
CA THR A 294 20.70 17.37 5.36
C THR A 294 21.46 18.28 4.42
N SER A 295 22.78 18.13 4.31
CA SER A 295 23.62 18.93 3.41
C SER A 295 23.57 18.40 1.97
N LEU A 296 23.47 17.07 1.81
CA LEU A 296 23.40 16.37 0.53
C LEU A 296 21.97 15.91 0.15
N ASP A 297 20.99 16.19 1.03
CA ASP A 297 19.59 15.70 0.95
C ASP A 297 19.52 14.16 0.79
N LEU A 298 20.34 13.43 1.56
CA LEU A 298 20.44 11.96 1.55
C LEU A 298 19.74 11.32 2.75
N VAL A 299 19.03 10.23 2.49
CA VAL A 299 18.39 9.37 3.50
C VAL A 299 18.94 7.96 3.33
N PHE A 300 19.56 7.43 4.39
CA PHE A 300 20.12 6.09 4.44
C PHE A 300 19.10 5.15 5.07
N VAL A 301 18.55 4.24 4.26
CA VAL A 301 17.51 3.30 4.67
C VAL A 301 18.10 1.91 4.81
N ARG A 302 17.88 1.24 5.95
CA ARG A 302 18.37 -0.12 6.20
C ARG A 302 17.80 -1.12 5.18
N GLY A 303 18.66 -2.00 4.67
CA GLY A 303 18.29 -3.05 3.73
C GLY A 303 18.14 -2.57 2.28
N ALA A 304 17.54 -3.44 1.45
CA ALA A 304 17.45 -3.23 0.01
C ALA A 304 16.13 -2.56 -0.41
N VAL A 305 16.24 -1.49 -1.22
CA VAL A 305 15.10 -0.86 -1.88
C VAL A 305 14.96 -1.38 -3.33
N PRO A 306 13.76 -1.78 -3.77
CA PRO A 306 13.55 -2.28 -5.13
C PRO A 306 13.82 -1.22 -6.18
N GLY A 307 14.36 -1.65 -7.33
CA GLY A 307 14.71 -0.80 -8.46
C GLY A 307 16.21 -0.83 -8.75
N ALA A 308 16.57 -0.52 -9.99
CA ALA A 308 17.94 -0.18 -10.35
C ALA A 308 18.34 1.17 -9.73
N ASP A 309 19.61 1.51 -9.78
CA ASP A 309 20.07 2.84 -9.37
C ASP A 309 19.51 3.91 -10.33
N ASP A 310 19.43 5.13 -9.81
CA ASP A 310 18.69 6.26 -10.36
C ASP A 310 17.16 6.07 -10.55
N ALA A 311 16.57 4.99 -10.02
CA ALA A 311 15.12 4.81 -10.04
C ALA A 311 14.40 5.68 -8.98
N TYR A 312 13.18 6.12 -9.31
CA TYR A 312 12.33 6.94 -8.44
C TYR A 312 11.53 6.10 -7.44
N VAL A 313 11.80 6.31 -6.16
CA VAL A 313 11.20 5.63 -5.01
C VAL A 313 10.30 6.60 -4.27
N LEU A 314 9.05 6.20 -4.00
CA LEU A 314 8.18 6.93 -3.09
C LEU A 314 8.43 6.47 -1.67
N MET A 315 8.78 7.41 -0.80
CA MET A 315 9.05 7.17 0.61
C MET A 315 7.95 7.83 1.44
N SER A 316 7.24 7.03 2.24
CA SER A 316 6.23 7.51 3.20
C SER A 316 6.45 6.82 4.55
N ASP A 317 5.73 7.22 5.59
CA ASP A 317 5.75 6.48 6.85
C ASP A 317 5.14 5.07 6.72
N ALA A 318 5.52 4.18 7.65
CA ALA A 318 5.03 2.82 7.74
C ALA A 318 3.66 2.75 8.44
N LYS A 319 2.60 2.66 7.63
CA LYS A 319 1.21 2.50 8.11
C LYS A 319 1.04 1.47 9.26
N LYS A 320 1.69 0.31 9.16
CA LYS A 320 1.59 -0.78 10.16
C LYS A 320 2.21 -0.46 11.53
N LYS A 321 3.03 0.58 11.62
CA LYS A 321 3.79 0.94 12.84
C LYS A 321 3.47 2.34 13.36
N MET A 322 2.83 3.17 12.55
CA MET A 322 2.20 4.43 12.98
C MET A 322 0.73 4.20 13.35
N LEU A 323 -0.11 3.84 12.37
CA LEU A 323 -1.57 3.84 12.53
C LEU A 323 -2.10 2.68 13.38
N ALA A 324 -1.53 1.47 13.24
CA ALA A 324 -2.05 0.31 13.97
C ALA A 324 -1.85 0.42 15.50
N PRO A 325 -0.68 0.86 16.03
CA PRO A 325 -0.55 1.17 17.46
C PRO A 325 -1.43 2.32 17.91
N ALA A 326 -1.56 3.39 17.11
CA ALA A 326 -2.38 4.55 17.45
C ALA A 326 -3.87 4.17 17.61
N ALA A 327 -4.43 3.40 16.67
CA ALA A 327 -5.79 2.89 16.75
C ALA A 327 -6.00 1.93 17.93
N HIS A 328 -5.02 1.08 18.24
CA HIS A 328 -5.06 0.18 19.40
C HIS A 328 -5.04 0.96 20.73
N ASN A 329 -4.21 2.00 20.83
CA ASN A 329 -4.16 2.86 22.01
C ASN A 329 -5.45 3.67 22.16
N GLN A 330 -6.01 4.19 21.07
CA GLN A 330 -7.31 4.87 21.07
C GLN A 330 -8.44 3.95 21.53
N ALA A 331 -8.47 2.69 21.07
CA ALA A 331 -9.44 1.69 21.53
C ALA A 331 -9.33 1.36 23.04
N LYS A 332 -8.17 1.64 23.65
CA LYS A 332 -7.93 1.55 25.10
C LYS A 332 -8.16 2.86 25.86
N GLY A 333 -8.63 3.92 25.20
CA GLY A 333 -8.78 5.27 25.79
C GLY A 333 -7.46 6.03 26.00
N LEU A 334 -6.33 5.53 25.51
CA LEU A 334 -4.99 6.13 25.66
C LEU A 334 -4.72 7.17 24.57
N PHE A 335 -5.50 8.26 24.55
CA PHE A 335 -5.43 9.29 23.50
C PHE A 335 -4.08 10.02 23.40
N GLU A 336 -3.29 10.04 24.47
CA GLU A 336 -1.96 10.65 24.47
C GLU A 336 -0.92 9.85 23.67
N LYS A 337 -1.07 8.51 23.61
CA LYS A 337 -0.10 7.60 23.01
C LYS A 337 -0.38 7.39 21.51
N VAL A 338 -0.35 8.49 20.75
CA VAL A 338 -0.58 8.49 19.30
C VAL A 338 0.61 7.93 18.52
N LEU A 339 1.83 8.23 18.95
CA LEU A 339 3.06 7.84 18.26
C LEU A 339 3.62 6.50 18.81
N PRO A 340 4.41 5.75 18.03
CA PRO A 340 5.04 4.52 18.50
C PRO A 340 6.02 4.78 19.65
N THR A 341 6.24 3.77 20.48
CA THR A 341 7.17 3.80 21.62
C THR A 341 8.56 4.28 21.21
N GLY A 342 9.06 5.30 21.91
CA GLY A 342 10.36 5.92 21.63
C GLY A 342 10.33 7.03 20.56
N VAL A 343 9.15 7.52 20.16
CA VAL A 343 9.01 8.69 19.27
C VAL A 343 8.05 9.69 19.92
N ASP A 344 8.61 10.70 20.59
CA ASP A 344 7.82 11.65 21.39
C ASP A 344 7.09 12.69 20.53
N ASP A 345 7.79 13.32 19.59
CA ASP A 345 7.24 14.39 18.73
C ASP A 345 7.82 14.37 17.32
N LEU A 346 6.94 14.24 16.30
CA LEU A 346 7.26 14.33 14.87
C LEU A 346 6.69 15.62 14.25
N PRO A 347 7.42 16.34 13.38
CA PRO A 347 6.90 17.54 12.72
C PRO A 347 5.72 17.19 11.80
N PHE A 348 4.59 17.88 12.02
CA PHE A 348 3.34 17.74 11.28
C PHE A 348 2.87 19.13 10.78
N PRO A 349 2.30 19.24 9.56
CA PRO A 349 2.12 18.19 8.55
C PRO A 349 3.43 17.82 7.82
N ALA A 350 4.48 18.64 7.91
CA ALA A 350 5.82 18.37 7.41
C ALA A 350 6.89 19.20 8.13
N GLY A 351 8.12 18.67 8.19
CA GLY A 351 9.30 19.43 8.62
C GLY A 351 9.57 20.64 7.72
N THR A 352 9.85 21.80 8.31
CA THR A 352 10.14 23.04 7.56
C THR A 352 11.64 23.22 7.36
N ALA A 353 12.04 23.91 6.29
CA ALA A 353 13.44 24.26 6.05
C ALA A 353 14.06 25.15 7.16
N LYS A 354 13.24 25.89 7.92
CA LYS A 354 13.69 26.60 9.13
C LYS A 354 14.07 25.62 10.23
N LEU A 355 13.25 24.60 10.49
CA LEU A 355 13.53 23.53 11.43
C LEU A 355 14.78 22.72 11.02
N ALA A 356 14.97 22.47 9.72
CA ALA A 356 16.16 21.79 9.20
C ALA A 356 17.48 22.46 9.60
N LYS A 357 17.56 23.80 9.52
CA LYS A 357 18.75 24.57 9.92
C LYS A 357 19.06 24.54 11.41
N THR A 358 18.12 24.10 12.26
CA THR A 358 18.29 23.97 13.72
C THR A 358 18.63 22.55 14.18
N LEU A 359 18.97 21.67 13.25
CA LEU A 359 19.46 20.32 13.50
C LEU A 359 20.92 20.22 13.07
N PRO A 360 21.70 19.28 13.64
CA PRO A 360 23.01 18.95 13.10
C PRO A 360 22.87 18.47 11.64
N THR A 361 23.90 18.72 10.84
CA THR A 361 23.92 18.40 9.41
C THR A 361 23.67 16.92 9.13
N ILE A 362 24.26 16.07 9.97
CA ILE A 362 24.11 14.62 9.98
C ILE A 362 23.32 14.22 11.23
N VAL A 363 22.28 13.41 11.05
CA VAL A 363 21.51 12.78 12.13
C VAL A 363 21.58 11.27 11.96
N GLU A 364 22.10 10.56 12.96
CA GLU A 364 22.22 9.10 12.95
C GLU A 364 21.32 8.45 14.02
N SER A 365 20.87 7.22 13.74
CA SER A 365 20.14 6.41 14.71
C SER A 365 21.13 5.72 15.65
N PRO A 366 20.94 5.78 16.98
CA PRO A 366 21.75 5.02 17.93
C PRO A 366 21.61 3.51 17.71
N ALA A 367 22.63 2.78 18.15
CA ALA A 367 22.69 1.32 18.02
C ALA A 367 21.50 0.63 18.69
N TYR A 368 20.79 -0.23 17.95
CA TYR A 368 19.67 -1.04 18.50
C TYR A 368 20.13 -2.09 19.52
N ARG A 369 21.37 -2.58 19.38
CA ARG A 369 22.01 -3.52 20.30
C ARG A 369 23.32 -2.90 20.76
N ARG A 370 23.56 -2.89 22.08
CA ARG A 370 24.94 -2.78 22.58
C ARG A 370 25.71 -4.02 22.14
N SER A 371 26.99 -3.85 21.81
CA SER A 371 27.88 -4.95 21.51
C SER A 371 28.06 -5.82 22.76
N PRO A 372 28.03 -7.16 22.67
CA PRO A 372 28.43 -8.01 23.79
C PRO A 372 29.94 -7.92 24.07
N PHE A 373 30.71 -7.31 23.16
CA PHE A 373 32.17 -7.15 23.26
C PHE A 373 32.61 -5.81 23.86
N ILE A 374 31.67 -4.90 24.15
CA ILE A 374 31.98 -3.64 24.83
C ILE A 374 31.54 -3.81 26.30
N PRO A 375 32.44 -3.60 27.28
CA PRO A 375 32.09 -3.66 28.70
C PRO A 375 30.91 -2.76 29.06
N GLN A 376 30.18 -3.12 30.11
CA GLN A 376 29.22 -2.21 30.73
C GLN A 376 29.98 -1.34 31.74
N GLU A 377 30.22 -0.09 31.36
CA GLU A 377 30.48 1.02 32.30
C GLU A 377 29.17 1.44 33.00
#